data_AF-A0A8S9W7L6-F1
#
_entry.id   AF-A0A8S9W7L6-F1
#
_cell.length_a   1.000
_cell.length_b   1.000
_cell.length_c   1.000
_cell.angle_alpha   90.00
_cell.angle_beta   90.00
_cell.angle_gamma   90.00
#
_symmetry.space_group_name_H-M   'P 1'
#
loop_
_entity.id
_entity.type
_entity.pdbx_description
1 polymer ?
#
loop_
_entity_poly.entity_id
_entity_poly.type
_entity_poly.pdbx_seq_one_letter_code
_entity_poly.pdbx_strand_id
1 'polypeptide(L)'
;MIGKPEWFTYKIFGWGIMPKTWQGFAYVFVSMIIAGIIILAPMATIVKMWAFGIFVGAIFLDALHIMTQLQSYHDERQNYHQLIIEKNVSFAAACAVIGVILLQTYQNRDLLGTDQIPFDISLGIVLGIMLIVKVLSTLYVKMKL
;
A
#
# COMPACT_ATOMS: atom_id res chain seq x y z
N MET A 1 -9.19 15.85 4.64
CA MET A 1 -9.04 14.48 5.18
C MET A 1 -9.98 14.29 6.34
N ILE A 2 -10.43 13.06 6.55
CA ILE A 2 -11.29 12.64 7.67
C ILE A 2 -10.42 12.41 8.92
N GLY A 3 -9.29 11.72 8.78
CA GLY A 3 -8.32 11.54 9.84
C GLY A 3 -7.34 12.72 9.94
N LYS A 4 -7.00 13.12 11.18
CA LYS A 4 -5.94 14.11 11.42
C LYS A 4 -4.59 13.41 11.63
N PRO A 5 -3.47 13.95 11.08
CA PRO A 5 -2.15 13.33 11.21
C PRO A 5 -1.69 13.12 12.65
N GLU A 6 -2.01 14.07 13.53
CA GLU A 6 -1.71 14.02 14.97
C GLU A 6 -2.29 12.80 15.70
N TRP A 7 -3.29 12.15 15.11
CA TRP A 7 -3.90 10.94 15.68
C TRP A 7 -3.09 9.68 15.42
N PHE A 8 -2.12 9.72 14.51
CA PHE A 8 -1.40 8.57 13.99
C PHE A 8 0.12 8.71 14.17
N THR A 9 0.80 7.57 14.13
CA THR A 9 2.26 7.43 14.16
C THR A 9 2.67 6.37 13.15
N TYR A 10 3.94 6.38 12.73
CA TYR A 10 4.48 5.26 11.96
C TYR A 10 4.45 3.97 12.77
N LYS A 11 4.16 2.85 12.10
CA LYS A 11 4.29 1.54 12.74
C LYS A 11 5.77 1.22 12.96
N ILE A 12 6.10 0.80 14.18
CA ILE A 12 7.43 0.29 14.52
C ILE A 12 7.69 -1.05 13.81
N PHE A 13 6.63 -1.87 13.62
CA PHE A 13 6.68 -3.15 12.93
C PHE A 13 5.71 -3.17 11.74
N GLY A 14 6.23 -3.51 10.56
CA GLY A 14 5.44 -3.61 9.33
C GLY A 14 5.35 -2.30 8.55
N TRP A 15 4.35 -2.18 7.68
CA TRP A 15 4.12 -1.00 6.85
C TRP A 15 2.94 -0.15 7.35
N GLY A 16 2.97 1.13 7.01
CA GLY A 16 1.86 2.06 7.17
C GLY A 16 1.82 2.78 8.52
N ILE A 17 0.63 3.26 8.88
CA ILE A 17 0.38 4.07 10.07
C ILE A 17 -0.37 3.26 11.13
N MET A 18 -0.19 3.66 12.38
CA MET A 18 -0.86 3.12 13.56
C MET A 18 -1.51 4.28 14.33
N PRO A 19 -2.71 4.09 14.89
CA PRO A 19 -3.30 5.09 15.77
C PRO A 19 -2.45 5.25 17.05
N LYS A 20 -2.17 6.50 17.42
CA LYS A 20 -1.46 6.89 18.65
C LYS A 20 -2.43 7.37 19.73
N THR A 21 -3.53 7.98 19.30
CA THR A 21 -4.53 8.61 20.20
C THR A 21 -5.84 7.83 20.20
N TRP A 22 -6.67 8.03 21.21
CA TRP A 22 -8.04 7.50 21.24
C TRP A 22 -8.84 7.92 19.99
N GLN A 23 -8.68 9.15 19.49
CA GLN A 23 -9.35 9.59 18.27
C GLN A 23 -8.93 8.75 17.06
N GLY A 24 -7.64 8.40 16.95
CA GLY A 24 -7.13 7.51 15.92
C GLY A 24 -7.73 6.10 16.02
N PHE A 25 -7.84 5.55 17.23
CA PHE A 25 -8.51 4.27 17.44
C PHE A 25 -9.99 4.32 17.08
N ALA A 26 -10.70 5.37 17.49
CA ALA A 26 -12.09 5.60 17.13
C ALA A 26 -12.27 5.70 15.61
N TYR A 27 -11.39 6.42 14.91
CA TYR A 27 -11.38 6.51 13.45
C TYR A 27 -11.28 5.12 12.80
N VAL A 28 -10.32 4.30 13.22
CA VAL A 28 -10.12 2.94 12.67
C VAL A 28 -11.34 2.06 12.98
N PHE A 29 -11.86 2.13 14.20
CA PHE A 29 -13.00 1.32 14.62
C PHE A 29 -14.29 1.69 13.86
N VAL A 30 -14.58 2.98 13.71
CA VAL A 30 -15.71 3.47 12.90
C VAL A 30 -15.55 3.04 11.45
N SER A 31 -14.33 3.13 10.91
CA SER A 31 -14.04 2.67 9.56
C SER A 31 -14.32 1.17 9.36
N MET A 32 -13.94 0.35 10.35
CA MET A 32 -14.25 -1.09 10.35
C MET A 32 -15.74 -1.37 10.47
N ILE A 33 -16.47 -0.61 11.29
CA ILE A 33 -17.92 -0.73 11.42
C ILE A 33 -18.59 -0.43 10.07
N ILE A 34 -18.22 0.67 9.41
CA ILE A 34 -18.78 1.04 8.11
C ILE A 34 -18.49 -0.05 7.07
N ALA A 35 -17.26 -0.56 7.01
CA ALA A 35 -16.91 -1.70 6.17
C ALA A 35 -17.79 -2.92 6.45
N GLY A 36 -17.99 -3.26 7.73
CA GLY A 36 -18.85 -4.36 8.15
C GLY A 36 -20.31 -4.16 7.75
N ILE A 37 -20.85 -2.95 7.91
CA ILE A 37 -22.22 -2.60 7.48
C ILE A 37 -22.38 -2.80 5.97
N ILE A 38 -21.42 -2.33 5.16
CA ILE A 38 -21.45 -2.50 3.69
C ILE A 38 -21.47 -4.00 3.33
N ILE A 39 -20.66 -4.82 4.00
CA ILE A 39 -20.59 -6.26 3.72
C ILE A 39 -21.90 -6.98 4.12
N LEU A 40 -22.46 -6.65 5.28
CA LEU A 40 -23.62 -7.33 5.86
C LEU A 40 -24.97 -6.82 5.34
N ALA A 41 -25.04 -5.62 4.75
CA ALA A 41 -26.29 -5.06 4.27
C ALA A 41 -27.00 -5.96 3.24
N PRO A 42 -28.34 -6.07 3.26
CA PRO A 42 -29.09 -6.93 2.33
C PRO A 42 -29.28 -6.24 0.96
N MET A 43 -28.18 -6.01 0.25
CA MET A 43 -28.16 -5.40 -1.08
C MET A 43 -27.50 -6.32 -2.12
N ALA A 44 -27.71 -6.03 -3.41
CA ALA A 44 -27.11 -6.80 -4.50
C ALA A 44 -25.57 -6.79 -4.43
N THR A 45 -24.94 -7.93 -4.74
CA THR A 45 -23.48 -8.12 -4.66
C THR A 45 -22.69 -7.07 -5.44
N ILE A 46 -23.17 -6.69 -6.63
CA ILE A 46 -22.53 -5.66 -7.45
C ILE A 46 -22.49 -4.31 -6.74
N VAL A 47 -23.58 -3.94 -6.06
CA VAL A 47 -23.69 -2.68 -5.30
C VAL A 47 -22.77 -2.73 -4.08
N LYS A 48 -22.69 -3.87 -3.38
CA LYS A 48 -21.73 -4.07 -2.28
C LYS A 48 -20.30 -3.86 -2.74
N MET A 49 -19.94 -4.46 -3.87
CA MET A 49 -18.58 -4.41 -4.39
C MET A 49 -18.17 -2.97 -4.72
N TRP A 50 -19.03 -2.21 -5.41
CA TRP A 50 -18.78 -0.80 -5.70
C TRP A 50 -18.75 0.07 -4.44
N ALA A 51 -19.72 -0.10 -3.53
CA ALA A 51 -19.77 0.65 -2.28
C ALA A 51 -18.52 0.40 -1.42
N PHE A 52 -18.10 -0.86 -1.29
CA PHE A 52 -16.89 -1.23 -0.57
C PHE A 52 -15.63 -0.69 -1.25
N GLY A 53 -15.54 -0.79 -2.58
CA GLY A 53 -14.42 -0.26 -3.36
C GLY A 53 -14.27 1.25 -3.21
N ILE A 54 -15.36 2.01 -3.31
CA ILE A 54 -15.35 3.47 -3.10
C ILE A 54 -14.93 3.81 -1.67
N PHE A 55 -15.47 3.09 -0.68
CA PHE A 55 -15.14 3.31 0.72
C PHE A 55 -13.67 3.04 1.04
N VAL A 56 -13.14 1.89 0.60
CA VAL A 56 -11.72 1.54 0.77
C VAL A 56 -10.84 2.53 0.02
N GLY A 57 -11.22 2.95 -1.20
CA GLY A 57 -10.52 3.98 -1.96
C GLY A 57 -10.47 5.32 -1.22
N ALA A 58 -11.58 5.74 -0.61
CA ALA A 58 -11.63 6.96 0.20
C ALA A 58 -10.71 6.87 1.43
N ILE A 59 -10.74 5.76 2.18
CA ILE A 59 -9.83 5.54 3.32
C ILE A 59 -8.37 5.48 2.86
N PHE A 60 -8.09 4.86 1.73
CA PHE A 60 -6.74 4.76 1.18
C PHE A 60 -6.19 6.14 0.83
N LEU A 61 -6.97 6.98 0.14
CA LEU A 61 -6.59 8.38 -0.12
C LEU A 61 -6.43 9.17 1.18
N ASP A 62 -7.26 8.88 2.18
CA ASP A 62 -7.17 9.49 3.50
C ASP A 62 -5.84 9.17 4.20
N ALA A 63 -5.50 7.88 4.24
CA ALA A 63 -4.27 7.37 4.80
C ALA A 63 -3.04 7.92 4.07
N LEU A 64 -3.07 8.04 2.74
CA LEU A 64 -1.96 8.61 1.96
C LEU A 64 -1.68 10.06 2.35
N HIS A 65 -2.70 10.90 2.48
CA HIS A 65 -2.49 12.29 2.90
C HIS A 65 -2.04 12.40 4.35
N ILE A 66 -2.55 11.54 5.24
CA ILE A 66 -2.08 11.48 6.62
C ILE A 66 -0.58 11.15 6.62
N MET A 67 -0.15 10.16 5.84
CA MET A 67 1.25 9.77 5.70
C MET A 67 2.15 10.90 5.18
N THR A 68 1.68 11.71 4.22
CA THR A 68 2.48 12.84 3.69
C THR A 68 2.65 13.98 4.70
N GLN A 69 1.76 14.07 5.69
CA GLN A 69 1.83 15.09 6.74
C GLN A 69 2.45 14.59 8.05
N LEU A 70 2.65 13.28 8.21
CA LEU A 70 3.18 12.72 9.45
C LEU A 70 4.58 13.24 9.80
N GLN A 71 5.41 13.52 8.78
CA GLN A 71 6.78 14.01 8.96
C GLN A 71 6.85 15.26 9.85
N SER A 72 5.85 16.16 9.75
CA SER A 72 5.79 17.38 10.56
C SER A 72 5.52 17.15 12.04
N TYR A 73 5.08 15.95 12.42
CA TYR A 73 4.74 15.58 13.79
C TYR A 73 5.72 14.55 14.40
N HIS A 74 6.77 14.20 13.65
CA HIS A 74 7.77 13.22 14.05
C HIS A 74 9.16 13.83 14.09
N ASP A 75 9.99 13.32 14.99
CA ASP A 75 11.38 13.73 15.15
C ASP A 75 12.24 13.23 13.97
N GLU A 76 13.38 13.88 13.72
CA GLU A 76 14.32 13.54 12.64
C GLU A 76 14.74 12.07 12.70
N ARG A 77 14.99 11.56 13.91
CA ARG A 77 15.32 10.15 14.13
C ARG A 77 14.21 9.21 13.68
N GLN A 78 12.95 9.54 13.96
CA GLN A 78 11.80 8.71 13.58
C GLN A 78 11.61 8.70 12.07
N ASN A 79 11.77 9.88 11.44
CA ASN A 79 11.72 10.02 9.99
C ASN A 79 12.83 9.20 9.31
N TYR A 80 14.05 9.20 9.86
CA TYR A 80 15.15 8.40 9.34
C TYR A 80 14.89 6.88 9.43
N HIS A 81 14.38 6.40 10.57
CA HIS A 81 14.02 5.00 10.72
C HIS A 81 12.94 4.58 9.71
N GLN A 82 11.93 5.43 9.49
CA GLN A 82 10.86 5.18 8.52
C GLN A 82 11.42 5.03 7.09
N LEU A 83 12.30 5.94 6.67
CA LEU A 83 12.92 5.88 5.33
C LEU A 83 13.72 4.59 5.11
N ILE A 84 14.43 4.09 6.14
CA ILE A 84 15.13 2.81 6.07
C ILE A 84 14.15 1.65 5.92
N ILE A 85 13.09 1.63 6.74
CA ILE A 85 12.08 0.57 6.71
C ILE A 85 11.40 0.54 5.34
N GLU A 86 10.96 1.69 4.83
CA GLU A 86 10.30 1.79 3.52
C GLU A 86 11.21 1.34 2.37
N LYS A 87 12.50 1.72 2.40
CA LYS A 87 13.48 1.26 1.42
C LYS A 87 13.62 -0.27 1.45
N ASN A 88 13.76 -0.85 2.64
CA ASN A 88 13.96 -2.28 2.81
C ASN A 88 12.71 -3.07 2.43
N VAL A 89 11.52 -2.63 2.84
CA VAL A 89 10.24 -3.27 2.49
C VAL A 89 9.99 -3.18 0.99
N SER A 90 10.23 -2.03 0.36
CA SER A 90 10.07 -1.88 -1.10
C SER A 90 11.03 -2.77 -1.88
N PHE A 91 12.26 -2.92 -1.41
CA PHE A 91 13.24 -3.82 -2.01
C PHE A 91 12.84 -5.29 -1.82
N ALA A 92 12.46 -5.69 -0.61
CA ALA A 92 12.00 -7.04 -0.31
C ALA A 92 10.75 -7.40 -1.13
N ALA A 93 9.80 -6.47 -1.29
CA ALA A 93 8.62 -6.64 -2.12
C ALA A 93 9.00 -6.85 -3.60
N ALA A 94 9.95 -6.08 -4.14
CA ALA A 94 10.44 -6.28 -5.51
C ALA A 94 11.11 -7.66 -5.67
N CYS A 95 11.97 -8.06 -4.72
CA CYS A 95 12.58 -9.38 -4.71
C CYS A 95 11.54 -10.51 -4.64
N ALA A 96 10.49 -10.34 -3.83
CA ALA A 96 9.41 -11.31 -3.71
C ALA A 96 8.65 -11.47 -5.04
N VAL A 97 8.28 -10.36 -5.69
CA VAL A 97 7.60 -10.39 -7.00
C VAL A 97 8.49 -11.06 -8.06
N ILE A 98 9.78 -10.72 -8.11
CA ILE A 98 10.73 -11.39 -9.00
C ILE A 98 10.83 -12.88 -8.71
N GLY A 99 10.91 -13.26 -7.42
CA GLY A 99 10.95 -14.66 -7.00
C GLY A 99 9.72 -15.45 -7.44
N VAL A 100 8.52 -14.86 -7.35
CA VAL A 100 7.28 -15.47 -7.85
C VAL A 100 7.30 -15.61 -9.36
N ILE A 101 7.75 -14.60 -10.11
CA ILE A 101 7.89 -14.67 -11.57
C ILE A 101 8.82 -15.81 -11.97
N LEU A 102 9.99 -15.93 -11.33
CA LEU A 102 10.95 -16.99 -11.59
C LEU A 102 10.37 -18.38 -11.24
N LEU A 103 9.66 -18.49 -10.12
CA LEU A 103 9.02 -19.74 -9.71
C LEU A 103 7.93 -20.16 -10.70
N GLN A 104 7.06 -19.24 -11.12
CA GLN A 104 6.03 -19.51 -12.13
C GLN A 104 6.67 -19.92 -13.46
N THR A 105 7.72 -19.22 -13.88
CA THR A 105 8.47 -19.54 -15.10
C THR A 105 9.06 -20.96 -15.03
N TYR A 106 9.60 -21.36 -13.89
CA TYR A 106 10.13 -22.72 -13.69
C TYR A 106 9.04 -23.80 -13.67
N GLN A 107 7.90 -23.53 -13.02
CA GLN A 107 6.76 -24.44 -12.97
C GLN A 107 6.13 -24.63 -14.35
N ASN A 108 6.09 -23.57 -15.15
CA ASN A 108 5.53 -23.56 -16.50
C ASN A 108 6.60 -23.73 -17.59
N ARG A 109 7.69 -24.45 -17.29
CA ARG A 109 8.83 -24.64 -18.22
C ARG A 109 8.43 -25.23 -19.57
N ASP A 110 7.36 -26.02 -19.60
CA ASP A 110 6.88 -26.65 -20.83
C ASP A 110 6.35 -25.62 -21.84
N LEU A 111 6.05 -24.40 -21.39
CA LEU A 111 5.63 -23.28 -22.23
C LEU A 111 6.81 -22.47 -22.80
N LEU A 112 8.06 -22.72 -22.37
CA LEU A 112 9.25 -21.91 -22.75
C LEU A 112 9.66 -22.00 -24.24
N GLY A 113 8.98 -22.82 -25.03
CA GLY A 113 9.13 -22.90 -26.49
C GLY A 113 7.88 -22.48 -27.28
N THR A 114 6.87 -21.95 -26.61
CA THR A 114 5.61 -21.50 -27.21
C THR A 114 5.52 -19.97 -27.20
N ASP A 115 4.65 -19.37 -28.02
CA ASP A 115 4.39 -17.91 -28.01
C ASP A 115 3.66 -17.42 -26.73
N GLN A 116 3.53 -18.28 -25.72
CA GLN A 116 2.84 -17.96 -24.46
C GLN A 116 3.83 -17.57 -23.37
N ILE A 117 3.47 -16.53 -22.60
CA ILE A 117 4.27 -16.06 -21.47
C ILE A 117 4.09 -17.06 -20.30
N PRO A 118 5.16 -17.59 -19.70
CA PRO A 118 5.10 -18.66 -18.71
C PRO A 118 4.76 -18.17 -17.29
N PHE A 119 4.40 -16.90 -17.12
CA PHE A 119 4.06 -16.28 -15.84
C PHE A 119 2.93 -15.26 -16.01
N ASP A 120 2.28 -14.91 -14.90
CA ASP A 120 1.18 -13.94 -14.92
C ASP A 120 1.69 -12.52 -15.24
N ILE A 121 1.19 -11.97 -16.35
CA ILE A 121 1.53 -10.62 -16.83
C ILE A 121 1.24 -9.56 -15.75
N SER A 122 0.23 -9.77 -14.90
CA SER A 122 -0.10 -8.83 -13.82
C SER A 122 1.09 -8.61 -12.87
N LEU A 123 1.93 -9.62 -12.64
CA LEU A 123 3.13 -9.49 -11.80
C LEU A 123 4.17 -8.57 -12.45
N GLY A 124 4.33 -8.66 -13.77
CA GLY A 124 5.18 -7.76 -14.55
C GLY A 124 4.70 -6.31 -14.48
N ILE A 125 3.38 -6.11 -14.58
CA ILE A 125 2.77 -4.77 -14.44
C ILE A 125 3.00 -4.20 -13.03
N VAL A 126 2.78 -5.00 -11.98
CA VAL A 126 3.03 -4.58 -10.58
C VAL A 126 4.49 -4.18 -10.38
N LEU A 127 5.44 -5.01 -10.84
CA LEU A 127 6.86 -4.71 -10.73
C LEU A 127 7.25 -3.44 -11.52
N GLY A 128 6.69 -3.27 -12.72
CA GLY A 128 6.89 -2.09 -13.55
C GLY A 128 6.42 -0.80 -12.86
N ILE A 129 5.20 -0.81 -12.29
CA ILE A 129 4.66 0.33 -11.54
C ILE A 129 5.54 0.64 -10.33
N MET A 130 5.95 -0.36 -9.56
CA MET A 130 6.85 -0.16 -8.40
C MET A 130 8.16 0.53 -8.81
N LEU A 131 8.76 0.11 -9.93
CA LEU A 131 10.00 0.66 -10.42
C LEU A 131 9.83 2.11 -10.91
N ILE A 132 8.76 2.38 -11.68
CA ILE A 132 8.42 3.72 -12.16
C ILE A 132 8.22 4.67 -10.98
N VAL A 133 7.41 4.29 -9.99
CA VAL A 133 7.14 5.12 -8.80
C VAL A 133 8.43 5.40 -8.02
N LYS A 134 9.31 4.41 -7.89
CA LYS A 134 10.61 4.58 -7.22
C LYS A 134 11.52 5.55 -7.97
N VAL A 135 11.61 5.43 -9.29
CA VAL A 135 12.42 6.32 -10.14
C VAL A 135 11.87 7.75 -10.09
N LEU A 136 10.57 7.92 -10.29
CA LEU A 136 9.92 9.24 -10.27
C LEU A 136 10.07 9.92 -8.90
N SER A 137 9.88 9.19 -7.81
CA SER A 137 10.09 9.72 -6.44
C SER A 137 11.53 10.16 -6.22
N THR A 138 12.49 9.37 -6.71
CA THR A 138 13.93 9.70 -6.59
C THR A 138 14.28 10.96 -7.39
N LEU A 139 13.77 11.08 -8.62
CA LEU A 139 13.99 12.26 -9.47
C LEU A 139 13.35 13.51 -8.84
N TYR A 140 12.13 13.40 -8.33
CA TYR A 140 11.45 14.51 -7.65
C TYR A 140 12.26 15.05 -6.47
N VAL A 141 12.76 14.16 -5.60
CA VAL A 141 13.57 14.57 -4.45
C VAL A 141 14.88 15.23 -4.90
N LYS A 142 15.55 14.66 -5.91
CA LYS A 142 16.81 15.22 -6.44
C LYS A 142 16.62 16.60 -7.09
N MET A 143 15.46 16.91 -7.64
CA MET A 143 15.17 18.21 -8.24
C MET A 143 14.82 19.29 -7.20
N LYS A 144 14.45 18.90 -5.98
CA LYS A 144 13.97 19.81 -4.93
C LYS A 144 15.01 20.12 -3.86
N LEU A 145 16.08 19.32 -3.80
CA LEU A 145 17.29 19.54 -3.01
C LEU A 145 18.38 20.18 -3.89
#